data_AF-A0A850BR29-F1
#
_entry.id   AF-A0A850BR29-F1
#
_cell.length_a   1.000
_cell.length_b   1.000
_cell.length_c   1.000
_cell.angle_alpha   90.00
_cell.angle_beta   90.00
_cell.angle_gamma   90.00
#
_symmetry.space_group_name_H-M   'P 1'
#
loop_
_entity.id
_entity.type
_entity.pdbx_description
1 polymer ?
#
loop_
_entity_poly.entity_id
_entity_poly.type
_entity_poly.pdbx_seq_one_letter_code
_entity_poly.pdbx_strand_id
1 'polypeptide(L)'
;GDAVKLTGAYTVDNATEDEDVVFGQALADATANGVAIPVKVRGVCVFNYAGTAPTVVGTKGVLASATDGKVKTPASGNGVGINVKVDTGSAQVHVLM
;
A
#
# COMPACT_ATOMS: atom_id res chain seq x y z
N GLY A 1 8.32 2.94 1.91
CA GLY A 1 7.35 3.69 2.71
C GLY A 1 6.12 2.86 2.91
N ASP A 2 5.48 3.01 4.05
CA ASP A 2 4.31 2.23 4.44
C ASP A 2 3.09 2.57 3.60
N ALA A 3 2.28 1.55 3.34
CA ALA A 3 0.91 1.73 2.84
C ALA A 3 0.06 2.37 3.93
N VAL A 4 -0.69 3.40 3.57
CA VAL A 4 -1.62 4.08 4.49
C VAL A 4 -3.04 4.00 3.96
N LYS A 5 -4.01 3.99 4.87
CA LYS A 5 -5.44 4.13 4.57
C LYS A 5 -5.96 5.47 5.09
N LEU A 6 -7.13 5.86 4.59
CA LEU A 6 -7.84 7.05 5.03
C LEU A 6 -8.85 6.63 6.12
N THR A 7 -8.68 7.12 7.35
CA THR A 7 -9.52 6.74 8.51
C THR A 7 -10.53 7.82 8.91
N GLY A 8 -10.41 9.01 8.33
CA GLY A 8 -11.30 10.14 8.59
C GLY A 8 -10.97 11.34 7.70
N ALA A 9 -11.72 12.43 7.82
CA ALA A 9 -11.45 13.64 7.04
C ALA A 9 -10.03 14.14 7.29
N TYR A 10 -9.18 14.07 6.26
CA TYR A 10 -7.76 14.45 6.32
C TYR A 10 -6.90 13.64 7.31
N THR A 11 -7.36 12.45 7.72
CA THR A 11 -6.63 11.56 8.60
C THR A 11 -6.20 10.31 7.84
N VAL A 12 -4.90 10.01 7.91
CA VAL A 12 -4.32 8.78 7.39
C VAL A 12 -3.72 7.97 8.52
N ASP A 13 -3.73 6.65 8.36
CA ASP A 13 -3.18 5.70 9.33
C ASP A 13 -2.50 4.54 8.60
N ASN A 14 -1.45 3.95 9.19
CA ASN A 14 -0.81 2.74 8.70
C ASN A 14 -1.30 1.47 9.42
N ALA A 15 -2.08 1.61 10.49
CA ALA A 15 -2.79 0.51 11.14
C ALA A 15 -3.97 0.04 10.26
N THR A 16 -3.72 -0.98 9.44
CA THR A 16 -4.67 -1.44 8.42
C THR A 16 -5.28 -2.78 8.80
N GLU A 17 -6.57 -2.97 8.49
CA GLU A 17 -7.18 -4.30 8.51
C GLU A 17 -6.88 -5.03 7.19
N ASP A 18 -6.96 -6.36 7.21
CA ASP A 18 -6.76 -7.15 5.98
C ASP A 18 -7.78 -6.76 4.90
N GLU A 19 -7.30 -6.59 3.67
CA GLU A 19 -8.09 -6.15 2.51
C GLU A 19 -8.56 -4.69 2.54
N ASP A 20 -8.09 -3.85 3.48
CA ASP A 20 -8.39 -2.42 3.45
C ASP A 20 -7.89 -1.75 2.15
N VAL A 21 -8.64 -0.73 1.71
CA VAL A 21 -8.29 0.09 0.55
C VAL A 21 -7.07 0.94 0.90
N VAL A 22 -5.98 0.76 0.16
CA VAL A 22 -4.77 1.59 0.27
C VAL A 22 -5.04 2.95 -0.36
N PHE A 23 -4.78 4.01 0.38
CA PHE A 23 -4.91 5.39 -0.09
C PHE A 23 -3.61 5.90 -0.73
N GLY A 24 -2.46 5.55 -0.17
CA GLY A 24 -1.18 6.07 -0.62
C GLY A 24 0.02 5.48 0.11
N GLN A 25 1.17 6.11 -0.09
CA GLN A 25 2.45 5.72 0.49
C GLN A 25 3.00 6.82 1.38
N ALA A 26 3.32 6.51 2.63
CA ALA A 26 4.11 7.39 3.49
C ALA A 26 5.53 7.56 2.92
N LEU A 27 5.99 8.81 2.82
CA LEU A 27 7.31 9.15 2.28
C LEU A 27 8.34 9.50 3.36
N ALA A 28 7.90 9.63 4.61
CA ALA A 28 8.75 9.86 5.76
C ALA A 28 8.23 9.08 6.97
N ASP A 29 9.14 8.71 7.86
CA ASP A 29 8.80 8.09 9.13
C ASP A 29 8.26 9.14 10.11
N ALA A 30 7.42 8.72 11.04
CA ALA A 30 7.00 9.51 12.19
C ALA A 30 7.27 8.74 13.48
N THR A 31 7.80 9.44 14.49
CA THR A 31 8.06 8.86 15.81
C THR A 31 6.96 9.18 16.82
N ALA A 32 5.96 9.95 16.42
CA ALA A 32 4.83 10.34 17.27
C ALA A 32 3.55 10.52 16.45
N ASN A 33 2.42 10.22 17.09
CA ASN A 33 1.09 10.43 16.51
C ASN A 33 0.78 11.93 16.36
N GLY A 34 -0.04 12.26 15.35
CA GLY A 34 -0.46 13.65 15.09
C GLY A 34 0.60 14.52 14.39
N VAL A 35 1.76 13.96 14.07
CA VAL A 35 2.77 14.65 13.25
C VAL A 35 2.41 14.53 11.78
N ALA A 36 2.48 15.65 11.05
CA ALA A 36 2.24 15.67 9.62
C ALA A 36 3.37 14.93 8.87
N ILE A 37 2.99 13.97 8.03
CA ILE A 37 3.90 13.26 7.13
C ILE A 37 3.49 13.46 5.67
N PRO A 38 4.45 13.59 4.73
CA PRO A 38 4.15 13.59 3.31
C PRO A 38 3.66 12.20 2.85
N VAL A 39 2.53 12.19 2.12
CA VAL A 39 1.96 10.99 1.52
C VAL A 39 1.87 11.14 0.01
N LYS A 40 2.37 10.14 -0.72
CA LYS A 40 2.16 10.03 -2.17
C LYS A 40 0.83 9.32 -2.43
N VAL A 41 -0.10 10.01 -3.06
CA VAL A 41 -1.46 9.50 -3.34
C VAL A 41 -1.70 9.15 -4.81
N ARG A 42 -0.76 9.52 -5.71
CA ARG A 42 -0.80 9.25 -7.15
C ARG A 42 0.59 9.02 -7.70
N GLY A 43 0.66 8.34 -8.85
CA GLY A 43 1.91 7.95 -9.50
C GLY A 43 2.40 6.59 -9.01
N VAL A 44 3.69 6.29 -9.19
CA VAL A 44 4.24 4.99 -8.80
C VAL A 44 4.62 5.01 -7.31
N CYS A 45 3.86 4.26 -6.52
CA CYS A 45 4.14 3.93 -5.14
C CYS A 45 4.92 2.62 -5.06
N VAL A 46 5.80 2.49 -4.06
CA VAL A 46 6.60 1.28 -3.84
C VAL A 46 6.29 0.74 -2.45
N PHE A 47 5.61 -0.41 -2.40
CA PHE A 47 5.14 -1.01 -1.16
C PHE A 47 5.88 -2.30 -0.87
N ASN A 48 6.12 -2.57 0.40
CA ASN A 48 6.48 -3.92 0.84
C ASN A 48 5.22 -4.78 0.86
N TYR A 49 5.27 -5.98 0.30
CA TYR A 49 4.14 -6.91 0.37
C TYR A 49 4.36 -8.01 1.41
N ALA A 50 3.27 -8.58 1.91
CA ALA A 50 3.25 -9.76 2.75
C ALA A 50 2.64 -10.95 2.00
N GLY A 51 3.08 -12.17 2.34
CA GLY A 51 2.58 -13.41 1.74
C GLY A 51 2.97 -13.58 0.27
N THR A 52 2.02 -14.03 -0.54
CA THR A 52 2.24 -14.32 -1.97
C THR A 52 2.49 -13.04 -2.75
N ALA A 53 3.56 -13.07 -3.55
CA ALA A 53 3.94 -11.97 -4.43
C ALA A 53 2.77 -11.57 -5.36
N PRO A 54 2.44 -10.27 -5.45
CA PRO A 54 1.51 -9.76 -6.43
C PRO A 54 1.92 -10.11 -7.87
N THR A 55 0.98 -10.03 -8.79
CA THR A 55 1.23 -10.29 -10.22
C THR A 55 1.03 -9.03 -11.06
N VAL A 56 1.73 -8.96 -12.18
CA VAL A 56 1.65 -7.86 -13.15
C VAL A 56 0.86 -8.35 -14.36
N VAL A 57 -0.44 -8.04 -14.39
CA VAL A 57 -1.37 -8.47 -15.45
C VAL A 57 -2.22 -7.31 -16.02
N GLY A 58 -1.80 -6.07 -15.78
CA GLY A 58 -2.43 -4.86 -16.32
C GLY A 58 -3.75 -4.44 -15.67
N THR A 59 -4.35 -5.28 -14.82
CA THR A 59 -5.64 -5.00 -14.15
C THR A 59 -5.63 -5.24 -12.64
N LYS A 60 -4.61 -5.93 -12.12
CA LYS A 60 -4.47 -6.20 -10.69
C LYS A 60 -3.63 -5.13 -10.03
N GLY A 61 -4.10 -4.68 -8.88
CA GLY A 61 -3.40 -3.83 -7.93
C GLY A 61 -3.13 -4.57 -6.63
N VAL A 62 -3.27 -3.85 -5.52
CA VAL A 62 -3.04 -4.36 -4.16
C VAL A 62 -4.14 -3.92 -3.19
N LEU A 63 -4.21 -4.60 -2.06
CA LEU A 63 -4.94 -4.13 -0.87
C LEU A 63 -4.01 -4.22 0.34
N ALA A 64 -4.41 -3.61 1.46
CA ALA A 64 -3.65 -3.71 2.69
C ALA A 64 -3.59 -5.16 3.19
N SER A 65 -2.47 -5.52 3.81
CA SER A 65 -2.34 -6.80 4.49
C SER A 65 -2.69 -6.68 5.96
N ALA A 66 -2.93 -7.81 6.63
CA ALA A 66 -3.03 -7.86 8.10
C ALA A 66 -1.75 -7.40 8.85
N THR A 67 -0.63 -7.16 8.14
CA THR A 67 0.56 -6.50 8.71
C THR A 67 0.54 -5.02 8.34
N ASP A 68 0.57 -4.16 9.35
CA ASP A 68 0.58 -2.70 9.20
C ASP A 68 1.65 -2.21 8.21
N GLY A 69 1.28 -1.21 7.42
CA GLY A 69 2.15 -0.62 6.40
C GLY A 69 2.48 -1.51 5.20
N LYS A 70 2.01 -2.76 5.16
CA LYS A 70 2.26 -3.69 4.05
C LYS A 70 1.02 -3.93 3.21
N VAL A 71 1.25 -4.34 1.97
CA VAL A 71 0.20 -4.71 1.03
C VAL A 71 0.19 -6.20 0.73
N LYS A 72 -0.86 -6.69 0.08
CA LYS A 72 -0.99 -8.07 -0.37
C LYS A 72 -1.69 -8.14 -1.72
N THR A 73 -1.64 -9.32 -2.32
CA THR A 73 -2.55 -9.68 -3.40
C THR A 73 -3.99 -9.72 -2.86
N PRO A 74 -4.95 -9.02 -3.48
CA PRO A 74 -6.36 -9.08 -3.08
C PRO A 74 -6.87 -10.52 -3.11
N ALA A 75 -7.64 -10.92 -2.10
CA ALA A 75 -8.25 -12.25 -2.04
C ALA A 75 -9.31 -12.44 -3.14
N SER A 76 -9.96 -11.34 -3.55
CA SER A 76 -10.91 -11.31 -4.66
C SER A 76 -10.87 -9.95 -5.37
N GLY A 77 -11.49 -9.85 -6.55
CA GLY A 77 -11.51 -8.59 -7.31
C GLY A 77 -10.11 -8.16 -7.76
N ASN A 78 -9.94 -6.86 -8.02
CA ASN A 78 -8.70 -6.31 -8.59
C ASN A 78 -7.85 -5.53 -7.59
N GLY A 79 -8.38 -5.15 -6.43
CA GLY A 79 -7.71 -4.23 -5.50
C GLY A 79 -7.63 -2.80 -6.05
N VAL A 80 -6.63 -2.05 -5.58
CA VAL A 80 -6.42 -0.64 -5.93
C VAL A 80 -5.13 -0.46 -6.72
N GLY A 81 -5.20 0.39 -7.76
CA GLY A 81 -4.08 0.70 -8.63
C GLY A 81 -3.74 -0.42 -9.61
N ILE A 82 -2.59 -0.30 -10.27
CA ILE A 82 -2.08 -1.28 -11.23
C ILE A 82 -0.65 -1.63 -10.87
N ASN A 83 -0.38 -2.92 -10.63
CA ASN A 83 0.97 -3.42 -10.41
C ASN A 83 1.78 -3.27 -11.71
N VAL A 84 2.90 -2.55 -11.65
CA VAL A 84 3.78 -2.29 -12.80
C VAL A 84 5.11 -3.03 -12.72
N LYS A 85 5.54 -3.41 -11.51
CA LYS A 85 6.74 -4.24 -11.27
C LYS A 85 6.59 -4.95 -9.93
N VAL A 86 7.10 -6.18 -9.84
CA VAL A 86 7.24 -6.92 -8.58
C VAL A 86 8.70 -7.36 -8.44
N ASP A 87 9.29 -7.05 -7.29
CA ASP A 87 10.64 -7.45 -6.90
C ASP A 87 10.53 -8.46 -5.75
N THR A 88 10.70 -9.74 -6.09
CA THR A 88 10.58 -10.83 -5.11
C THR A 88 11.78 -10.95 -4.20
N GLY A 89 12.95 -10.42 -4.59
CA GLY A 89 14.15 -10.43 -3.76
C GLY A 89 14.04 -9.45 -2.59
N SER A 90 13.42 -8.30 -2.82
CA SER A 90 13.18 -7.27 -1.78
C SER A 90 11.77 -7.31 -1.18
N ALA A 91 10.92 -8.24 -1.62
CA ALA A 91 9.49 -8.29 -1.29
C ALA A 91 8.75 -6.97 -1.54
N GLN A 92 8.99 -6.34 -2.69
CA GLN A 92 8.39 -5.06 -3.07
C GLN A 92 7.50 -5.18 -4.30
N VAL A 93 6.46 -4.35 -4.34
CA VAL A 93 5.60 -4.15 -5.51
C VAL A 93 5.52 -2.66 -5.82
N HIS A 94 5.67 -2.33 -7.10
CA HIS A 94 5.50 -1.00 -7.63
C HIS A 94 4.09 -0.90 -8.19
N VAL A 95 3.31 0.06 -7.71
CA VAL A 95 1.88 0.20 -8.03
C VAL A 95 1.64 1.60 -8.56
N LEU A 96 1.03 1.71 -9.74
CA LEU A 96 0.46 2.95 -10.24
C LEU A 96 -0.87 3.21 -9.53
N MET A 97 -0.91 4.23 -8.67
CA MET A 97 -2.08 4.64 -7.87
C MET A 97 -2.96 5.64 -8.61
#